data_AF-A0A9P5BVZ2-F1
#
_entry.id   AF-A0A9P5BVZ2-F1
#
_cell.length_a   1.000
_cell.length_b   1.000
_cell.length_c   1.000
_cell.angle_alpha   90.00
_cell.angle_beta   90.00
_cell.angle_gamma   90.00
#
_symmetry.space_group_name_H-M   'P 1'
#
loop_
_entity.id
_entity.type
_entity.pdbx_description
1 polymer ?
#
loop_
_entity_poly.entity_id
_entity_poly.type
_entity_poly.pdbx_seq_one_letter_code
_entity_poly.pdbx_strand_id
1 'polypeptide(L)'
;MTELLDLCYDVLIRILEETDPSDLAACAQTSVGFNEFLKKNTRLYKAHYLKTFDDPRRRPEDPEPDWVAELKKAVRCQKILESGSNDVKRDEFEFVTTTALSLVATASTDQLGVSYNQQVLANLFESITQNRDAFMSRSSLYTRAGTINQKPAKDEEGRQLSAKLQCLFGITSTTGGRRSLQTHPYARSIVYDLRNYTDKNEWGPFRDDGSMRVDWEMLESIMIVLGYSSNLCCRRFLSRFRPPWTNPFEGVIPDRASILPPYPASLPNEIDVPLSLKDPYNVTGVWSRIVCFLDYNDLYHFNFSEEAMRWPSDQPRDPTVTEEAIRHIMMDIKVTSVEPAGPFDNPKLPVVSFAGKSRSVEASWDPNANSGIRGSVRLTPEGEVRWQTISVFHGGDERWRSDGIQVGGVRAQRGVIGTWFDKDFDPHGPAGPTAFWKISDNNLLDEDEDDELSPSFGNPQRRQSLEAQLERREDSHLIPTVLLTDPHGTATRPEPPPPDLVPASPHILLSKMKRNIVIFLIILILFILIALIAYLIYYLQTRMAVGGTASSGSDMTSVA
;
A
#
# COMPACT_ATOMS: atom_id res chain seq x y z
N MET A 1 19.85 55.88 0.96
CA MET A 1 19.63 54.45 0.68
C MET A 1 18.55 54.00 1.63
N THR A 2 17.45 53.42 1.12
CA THR A 2 16.45 52.77 1.97
C THR A 2 17.01 51.44 2.43
N GLU A 3 17.09 51.20 3.73
CA GLU A 3 17.51 49.93 4.30
C GLU A 3 16.37 48.90 4.20
N LEU A 4 16.69 47.61 4.27
CA LEU A 4 15.69 46.55 4.11
C LEU A 4 14.56 46.63 5.15
N LEU A 5 14.89 47.06 6.38
CA LEU A 5 13.93 47.25 7.46
C LEU A 5 13.10 48.54 7.33
N ASP A 6 13.46 49.45 6.42
CA ASP A 6 12.68 50.66 6.12
C ASP A 6 11.50 50.40 5.18
N LEU A 7 11.45 49.19 4.58
CA LEU A 7 10.32 48.77 3.74
C LEU A 7 9.05 48.64 4.59
N CYS A 8 7.90 48.89 3.97
CA CYS A 8 6.63 48.66 4.65
C CYS A 8 6.49 47.17 5.02
N TYR A 9 5.84 46.93 6.17
CA TYR A 9 5.74 45.62 6.80
C TYR A 9 5.29 44.51 5.84
N ASP A 10 4.27 44.76 5.01
CA ASP A 10 3.76 43.77 4.06
C ASP A 10 4.75 43.42 2.94
N VAL A 11 5.52 44.40 2.45
CA VAL A 11 6.54 44.16 1.42
C VAL A 11 7.68 43.33 2.00
N LEU A 12 8.11 43.63 3.23
CA LEU A 12 9.17 42.85 3.88
C LEU A 12 8.74 41.40 4.13
N ILE A 13 7.48 41.17 4.54
CA ILE A 13 6.94 39.80 4.65
C ILE A 13 6.92 39.10 3.30
N ARG A 14 6.46 39.75 2.23
CA ARG A 14 6.42 39.14 0.89
C ARG A 14 7.81 38.76 0.38
N ILE A 15 8.82 39.60 0.65
CA ILE A 15 10.21 39.26 0.32
C ILE A 15 10.65 38.01 1.09
N LEU A 16 10.35 37.96 2.40
CA LEU A 16 10.73 36.83 3.25
C LEU A 16 9.98 35.55 2.91
N GLU A 17 8.72 35.61 2.49
CA GLU A 17 7.93 34.45 2.02
C GLU A 17 8.55 33.77 0.78
N GLU A 18 9.38 34.47 0.02
CA GLU A 18 10.13 33.92 -1.11
C GLU A 18 11.49 33.32 -0.75
N THR A 19 11.92 33.43 0.51
CA THR A 19 13.15 32.78 0.99
C THR A 19 12.91 31.32 1.38
N ASP A 20 13.97 30.52 1.38
CA ASP A 20 13.87 29.15 1.89
C ASP A 20 13.66 29.16 3.40
N PRO A 21 12.80 28.28 3.95
CA PRO A 21 12.53 28.24 5.40
C PRO A 21 13.79 28.03 6.25
N SER A 22 14.80 27.32 5.72
CA SER A 22 16.09 27.13 6.42
C SER A 22 16.90 28.42 6.56
N ASP A 23 16.70 29.38 5.66
CA ASP A 23 17.50 30.61 5.59
C ASP A 23 16.96 31.71 6.49
N LEU A 24 15.72 31.57 6.98
CA LEU A 24 15.16 32.44 8.01
C LEU A 24 16.03 32.50 9.27
N ALA A 25 16.68 31.38 9.62
CA ALA A 25 17.61 31.33 10.75
C ALA A 25 18.87 32.17 10.51
N ALA A 26 19.39 32.17 9.28
CA ALA A 26 20.51 33.02 8.87
C ALA A 26 20.09 34.50 8.84
N CYS A 27 18.90 34.80 8.32
CA CYS A 27 18.31 36.13 8.34
C CYS A 27 18.21 36.68 9.78
N ALA A 28 17.73 35.86 10.72
CA ALA A 28 17.63 36.25 12.12
C ALA A 28 18.98 36.57 12.79
N GLN A 29 20.10 36.15 12.21
CA GLN A 29 21.44 36.42 12.76
C GLN A 29 22.08 37.71 12.23
N THR A 30 21.48 38.37 11.22
CA THR A 30 22.11 39.55 10.59
C THR A 30 21.98 40.82 11.44
N SER A 31 20.90 40.99 12.21
CA SER A 31 20.72 42.12 13.11
C SER A 31 19.70 41.84 14.22
N VAL A 32 19.78 42.59 15.32
CA VAL A 32 18.80 42.52 16.42
C VAL A 32 17.39 42.90 15.94
N GLY A 33 17.27 43.94 15.11
CA GLY A 33 15.98 44.38 14.56
C GLY A 33 15.32 43.30 13.70
N PHE A 34 16.10 42.62 12.86
CA PHE A 34 15.56 41.56 12.00
C PHE A 34 15.24 40.29 12.78
N ASN A 35 16.03 39.97 13.82
CA ASN A 35 15.73 38.89 14.76
C ASN A 35 14.39 39.11 15.47
N GLU A 36 14.17 40.32 16.00
CA GLU A 36 12.93 40.71 16.68
C GLU A 36 11.74 40.71 15.73
N PHE A 37 11.93 41.18 14.49
CA PHE A 37 10.91 41.14 13.45
C PHE A 37 10.46 39.69 13.20
N LEU A 38 11.40 38.78 12.90
CA LEU A 38 11.07 37.38 12.63
C LEU A 38 10.35 36.73 13.83
N LYS A 39 10.86 36.88 15.05
CA LYS A 39 10.25 36.27 16.25
C LYS A 39 8.80 36.66 16.50
N LYS A 40 8.41 37.89 16.19
CA LYS A 40 7.04 38.40 16.42
C LYS A 40 6.06 38.01 15.32
N ASN A 41 6.57 37.54 14.18
CA ASN A 41 5.79 37.32 12.96
C ASN A 41 5.42 35.85 12.76
N THR A 42 4.52 35.33 13.59
CA THR A 42 4.01 33.95 13.48
C THR A 42 3.37 33.65 12.13
N ARG A 43 2.76 34.65 11.49
CA ARG A 43 2.19 34.54 10.13
C ARG A 43 3.21 34.12 9.08
N LEU A 44 4.45 34.59 9.19
CA LEU A 44 5.52 34.22 8.26
C LEU A 44 5.83 32.73 8.37
N TYR A 45 5.95 32.20 9.60
CA TYR A 45 6.16 30.77 9.85
C TYR A 45 5.01 29.93 9.30
N LYS A 46 3.76 30.38 9.48
CA LYS A 46 2.58 29.74 8.88
C LYS A 46 2.68 29.69 7.35
N ALA A 47 3.02 30.82 6.71
CA ALA A 47 3.16 30.90 5.26
C ALA A 47 4.24 29.94 4.72
N HIS A 48 5.41 29.90 5.36
CA HIS A 48 6.47 28.96 4.98
C HIS A 48 6.08 27.50 5.21
N TYR A 49 5.42 27.20 6.33
CA TYR A 49 4.97 25.83 6.61
C TYR A 49 4.00 25.36 5.53
N LEU A 50 2.95 26.13 5.26
CA LEU A 50 1.91 25.79 4.29
C LEU A 50 2.38 25.83 2.82
N LYS A 51 3.54 26.43 2.53
CA LYS A 51 4.19 26.37 1.21
C LYS A 51 4.83 25.01 0.94
N THR A 52 5.15 24.24 1.99
CA THR A 52 5.93 22.99 1.88
C THR A 52 5.22 21.77 2.48
N PHE A 53 4.34 21.97 3.44
CA PHE A 53 3.67 20.94 4.22
C PHE A 53 2.16 21.20 4.26
N ASP A 54 1.40 20.14 4.48
CA ASP A 54 -0.06 20.21 4.60
C ASP A 54 -0.46 20.89 5.91
N ASP A 55 -1.62 21.57 5.91
CA ASP A 55 -2.17 22.12 7.14
C ASP A 55 -2.41 21.02 8.19
N PRO A 56 -1.75 21.05 9.36
CA PRO A 56 -1.83 19.96 10.31
C PRO A 56 -3.18 19.88 11.03
N ARG A 57 -4.04 20.87 10.83
CA ARG A 57 -5.41 20.88 11.33
C ARG A 57 -6.27 19.92 10.51
N ARG A 58 -6.95 19.02 11.21
CA ARG A 58 -7.92 18.11 10.57
C ARG A 58 -9.11 18.91 10.03
N ARG A 59 -9.53 19.93 10.77
CA ARG A 59 -10.65 20.80 10.39
C ARG A 59 -10.27 22.28 10.47
N PRO A 60 -10.82 23.15 9.61
CA PRO A 60 -10.51 24.58 9.64
C PRO A 60 -10.74 25.25 11.00
N GLU A 61 -11.72 24.77 11.77
CA GLU A 61 -12.09 25.27 13.09
C GLU A 61 -11.20 24.76 14.25
N ASP A 62 -10.32 23.79 14.00
CA ASP A 62 -9.39 23.32 15.02
C ASP A 62 -8.41 24.44 15.42
N PRO A 63 -7.93 24.47 16.68
CA PRO A 63 -6.98 25.48 17.14
C PRO A 63 -5.75 25.58 16.24
N GLU A 64 -5.29 26.82 16.00
CA GLU A 64 -4.06 27.05 15.23
C GLU A 64 -2.87 26.39 15.94
N PRO A 65 -2.03 25.63 15.21
CA PRO A 65 -0.83 25.03 15.77
C PRO A 65 0.21 26.11 16.13
N ASP A 66 1.21 25.74 16.93
CA ASP A 66 2.40 26.58 17.11
C ASP A 66 3.24 26.52 15.83
N TRP A 67 2.95 27.42 14.88
CA TRP A 67 3.62 27.50 13.59
C TRP A 67 5.14 27.66 13.70
N VAL A 68 5.64 28.29 14.76
CA VAL A 68 7.08 28.47 14.94
C VAL A 68 7.74 27.14 15.32
N ALA A 69 7.13 26.41 16.25
CA ALA A 69 7.62 25.11 16.67
C ALA A 69 7.49 24.07 15.54
N GLU A 70 6.34 24.02 14.87
CA GLU A 70 6.07 23.05 13.80
C GLU A 70 6.99 23.25 12.60
N LEU A 71 7.23 24.50 12.15
CA LEU A 71 8.16 24.75 11.06
C LEU A 71 9.59 24.35 11.44
N LYS A 72 10.05 24.73 12.64
CA LYS A 72 11.41 24.35 13.09
C LYS A 72 11.58 22.84 13.18
N LYS A 73 10.56 22.13 13.67
CA LYS A 73 10.53 20.67 13.78
C LYS A 73 10.62 20.02 12.40
N ALA A 74 9.79 20.45 11.47
CA ALA A 74 9.76 19.92 10.10
C ALA A 74 11.08 20.19 9.35
N VAL A 75 11.58 21.43 9.41
CA VAL A 75 12.87 21.81 8.78
C VAL A 75 14.04 21.03 9.38
N ARG A 76 14.09 20.85 10.72
CA ARG A 76 15.13 20.03 11.35
C ARG A 76 15.08 18.58 10.87
N CYS A 77 13.89 17.99 10.80
CA CYS A 77 13.70 16.63 10.28
C CYS A 77 14.20 16.51 8.84
N GLN A 78 13.83 17.46 7.96
CA GLN A 78 14.31 17.52 6.59
C GLN A 78 15.84 17.61 6.52
N LYS A 79 16.48 18.50 7.28
CA LYS A 79 17.95 18.65 7.28
C LYS A 79 18.67 17.38 7.75
N ILE A 80 18.10 16.63 8.69
CA ILE A 80 18.66 15.33 9.12
C ILE A 80 18.52 14.29 8.01
N LEU A 81 17.38 14.24 7.32
CA LEU A 81 17.14 13.33 6.20
C LEU A 81 18.05 13.66 5.00
N GLU A 82 18.35 14.94 4.77
CA GLU A 82 19.28 15.42 3.74
C GLU A 82 20.75 15.22 4.11
N SER A 83 21.07 15.02 5.40
CA SER A 83 22.44 14.84 5.88
C SER A 83 23.11 13.62 5.23
N GLY A 84 24.39 13.75 4.85
CA GLY A 84 25.20 12.61 4.42
C GLY A 84 25.74 11.75 5.57
N SER A 85 25.55 12.19 6.83
CA SER A 85 26.08 11.49 8.01
C SER A 85 25.10 10.44 8.54
N ASN A 86 25.50 9.17 8.47
CA ASN A 86 24.73 8.06 9.04
C ASN A 86 24.69 8.09 10.57
N ASP A 87 25.71 8.66 11.22
CA ASP A 87 25.76 8.75 12.68
C ASP A 87 24.70 9.75 13.18
N VAL A 88 24.59 10.92 12.53
CA VAL A 88 23.54 11.90 12.84
C VAL A 88 22.14 11.29 12.65
N LYS A 89 21.92 10.55 11.56
CA LYS A 89 20.63 9.87 11.31
C LYS A 89 20.30 8.84 12.39
N ARG A 90 21.31 8.09 12.86
CA ARG A 90 21.14 7.08 13.90
C ARG A 90 20.88 7.71 15.27
N ASP A 91 21.58 8.78 15.61
CA ASP A 91 21.44 9.48 16.89
C ASP A 91 20.08 10.19 16.98
N GLU A 92 19.57 10.69 15.85
CA GLU A 92 18.27 11.38 15.76
C GLU A 92 17.11 10.45 15.34
N PHE A 93 17.30 9.12 15.45
CA PHE A 93 16.33 8.11 15.02
C PHE A 93 14.90 8.36 15.53
N GLU A 94 14.76 8.52 16.85
CA GLU A 94 13.46 8.68 17.50
C GLU A 94 12.77 9.98 17.06
N PHE A 95 13.54 11.08 17.01
CA PHE A 95 13.05 12.39 16.60
C PHE A 95 12.54 12.39 15.15
N VAL A 96 13.33 11.86 14.22
CA VAL A 96 12.97 11.82 12.79
C VAL A 96 11.78 10.91 12.56
N THR A 97 11.78 9.70 13.15
CA THR A 97 10.71 8.73 12.93
C THR A 97 9.39 9.23 13.49
N THR A 98 9.38 9.78 14.72
CA THR A 98 8.18 10.38 15.32
C THR A 98 7.68 11.60 14.54
N THR A 99 8.59 12.43 14.02
CA THR A 99 8.22 13.58 13.18
C THR A 99 7.63 13.13 11.84
N ALA A 100 8.21 12.12 11.19
CA ALA A 100 7.67 11.55 9.95
C ALA A 100 6.27 10.95 10.18
N LEU A 101 6.07 10.20 11.26
CA LEU A 101 4.75 9.67 11.63
C LEU A 101 3.74 10.79 11.92
N SER A 102 4.16 11.86 12.58
CA SER A 102 3.33 13.05 12.82
C SER A 102 2.91 13.72 11.50
N LEU A 103 3.84 13.85 10.54
CA LEU A 103 3.56 14.41 9.22
C LEU A 103 2.61 13.51 8.41
N VAL A 104 2.76 12.19 8.49
CA VAL A 104 1.81 11.25 7.88
C VAL A 104 0.42 11.36 8.52
N ALA A 105 0.35 11.45 9.86
CA ALA A 105 -0.91 11.52 10.60
C ALA A 105 -1.67 12.85 10.42
N THR A 106 -0.98 13.89 9.95
CA THR A 106 -1.52 15.24 9.68
C THR A 106 -1.59 15.55 8.19
N ALA A 107 -1.16 14.62 7.34
CA ALA A 107 -1.22 14.78 5.91
C ALA A 107 -2.68 14.90 5.43
N SER A 108 -2.89 15.72 4.41
CA SER A 108 -4.21 15.89 3.80
C SER A 108 -4.07 16.12 2.31
N THR A 109 -5.05 15.67 1.53
CA THR A 109 -5.06 15.86 0.09
C THR A 109 -5.73 17.19 -0.28
N ASP A 110 -5.17 17.87 -1.28
CA ASP A 110 -5.79 19.01 -1.95
C ASP A 110 -6.90 18.56 -2.92
N GLN A 111 -7.45 19.51 -3.69
CA GLN A 111 -8.51 19.25 -4.68
C GLN A 111 -8.07 18.33 -5.83
N LEU A 112 -6.77 18.17 -6.03
CA LEU A 112 -6.18 17.29 -7.05
C LEU A 112 -5.80 15.92 -6.47
N GLY A 113 -6.11 15.66 -5.19
CA GLY A 113 -5.77 14.41 -4.52
C GLY A 113 -4.30 14.34 -4.08
N VAL A 114 -3.63 15.49 -3.96
CA VAL A 114 -2.19 15.58 -3.69
C VAL A 114 -1.93 16.07 -2.27
N SER A 115 -1.04 15.38 -1.55
CA SER A 115 -0.53 15.80 -0.24
C SER A 115 0.91 16.27 -0.35
N TYR A 116 1.21 17.46 0.18
CA TYR A 116 2.57 17.98 0.25
C TYR A 116 3.42 17.18 1.24
N ASN A 117 2.86 16.77 2.38
CA ASN A 117 3.56 15.93 3.35
C ASN A 117 4.01 14.61 2.71
N GLN A 118 3.11 13.98 1.94
CA GLN A 118 3.41 12.75 1.22
C GLN A 118 4.55 12.95 0.23
N GLN A 119 4.49 14.01 -0.58
CA GLN A 119 5.51 14.30 -1.59
C GLN A 119 6.89 14.54 -0.97
N VAL A 120 6.97 15.37 0.07
CA VAL A 120 8.23 15.68 0.73
C VAL A 120 8.83 14.43 1.35
N LEU A 121 8.04 13.66 2.12
CA LEU A 121 8.54 12.42 2.74
C LEU A 121 8.91 11.37 1.70
N ALA A 122 8.08 11.15 0.67
CA ALA A 122 8.36 10.21 -0.40
C ALA A 122 9.69 10.57 -1.09
N ASN A 123 9.88 11.85 -1.45
CA ASN A 123 11.11 12.30 -2.08
C ASN A 123 12.33 12.06 -1.17
N LEU A 124 12.27 12.45 0.10
CA LEU A 124 13.39 12.29 1.04
C LEU A 124 13.76 10.83 1.30
N PHE A 125 12.78 9.93 1.41
CA PHE A 125 13.03 8.50 1.65
C PHE A 125 13.35 7.69 0.39
N GLU A 126 12.84 8.09 -0.78
CA GLU A 126 13.16 7.40 -2.04
C GLU A 126 14.47 7.86 -2.67
N SER A 127 14.73 9.18 -2.72
CA SER A 127 15.93 9.73 -3.37
C SER A 127 17.20 9.40 -2.59
N ILE A 128 17.13 9.39 -1.25
CA ILE A 128 18.27 9.14 -0.37
C ILE A 128 18.10 7.76 0.27
N THR A 129 18.68 6.75 -0.38
CA THR A 129 18.55 5.34 0.04
C THR A 129 19.00 5.07 1.47
N GLN A 130 19.97 5.84 1.99
CA GLN A 130 20.46 5.74 3.36
C GLN A 130 19.37 6.00 4.41
N ASN A 131 18.35 6.82 4.09
CA ASN A 131 17.27 7.13 5.02
C ASN A 131 16.46 5.88 5.35
N ARG A 132 16.22 5.01 4.36
CA ARG A 132 15.51 3.76 4.60
C ARG A 132 16.30 2.83 5.51
N ASP A 133 17.60 2.69 5.26
CA ASP A 133 18.46 1.87 6.10
C ASP A 133 18.55 2.41 7.54
N ALA A 134 18.54 3.73 7.70
CA ALA A 134 18.67 4.41 8.98
C ALA A 134 17.37 4.53 9.80
N PHE A 135 16.18 4.46 9.18
CA PHE A 135 14.90 4.71 9.87
C PHE A 135 13.85 3.61 9.70
N MET A 136 13.95 2.78 8.65
CA MET A 136 12.96 1.74 8.35
C MET A 136 13.53 0.32 8.51
N SER A 137 14.84 0.13 8.40
CA SER A 137 15.50 -1.18 8.52
C SER A 137 16.03 -1.47 9.93
N ARG A 138 15.19 -1.27 10.96
CA ARG A 138 15.59 -1.34 12.38
C ARG A 138 14.71 -2.22 13.26
N SER A 139 13.84 -3.05 12.68
CA SER A 139 13.17 -4.13 13.41
C SER A 139 14.14 -5.28 13.73
N SER A 140 13.69 -6.24 14.53
CA SER A 140 14.41 -7.45 14.93
C SER A 140 14.70 -8.35 13.74
N LEU A 141 13.90 -8.28 12.66
CA LEU A 141 14.15 -8.94 11.38
C LEU A 141 15.57 -8.66 10.86
N TYR A 142 16.02 -7.40 11.00
CA TYR A 142 17.32 -6.93 10.54
C TYR A 142 18.49 -7.38 11.43
N THR A 143 18.23 -8.09 12.54
CA THR A 143 19.30 -8.78 13.28
C THR A 143 19.94 -9.87 12.43
N ARG A 144 19.12 -10.56 11.62
CA ARG A 144 19.55 -11.68 10.77
C ARG A 144 19.59 -11.32 9.29
N ALA A 145 18.62 -10.52 8.83
CA ALA A 145 18.51 -10.15 7.42
C ALA A 145 19.23 -8.84 7.08
N GLY A 146 19.73 -8.11 8.08
CA GLY A 146 20.34 -6.79 7.90
C GLY A 146 21.76 -6.83 7.35
N THR A 147 22.11 -5.77 6.62
CA THR A 147 23.49 -5.47 6.21
C THR A 147 24.27 -4.73 7.30
N ILE A 148 25.54 -4.42 7.05
CA ILE A 148 26.38 -3.64 7.99
C ILE A 148 25.77 -2.29 8.42
N ASN A 149 24.93 -1.69 7.57
CA ASN A 149 24.27 -0.41 7.80
C ASN A 149 22.86 -0.57 8.39
N GLN A 150 22.27 -1.76 8.34
CA GLN A 150 20.92 -2.04 8.80
C GLN A 150 21.03 -2.81 10.11
N LYS A 151 20.77 -2.12 11.21
CA LYS A 151 20.88 -2.70 12.55
C LYS A 151 19.60 -2.44 13.32
N PRO A 152 19.12 -3.42 14.10
CA PRO A 152 17.94 -3.24 14.92
C PRO A 152 18.09 -2.05 15.89
N ALA A 153 16.97 -1.46 16.27
CA ALA A 153 16.93 -0.53 17.40
C ALA A 153 17.30 -1.24 18.70
N LYS A 154 17.80 -0.48 19.68
CA LYS A 154 18.32 -1.02 20.95
C LYS A 154 17.19 -1.60 21.81
N ASP A 155 16.06 -0.93 21.80
CA ASP A 155 14.85 -1.23 22.57
C ASP A 155 13.70 -1.68 21.66
N GLU A 156 12.70 -2.34 22.25
CA GLU A 156 11.54 -2.87 21.52
C GLU A 156 10.68 -1.77 20.88
N GLU A 157 10.43 -0.67 21.60
CA GLU A 157 9.58 0.41 21.09
C GLU A 157 10.21 1.08 19.87
N GLY A 158 11.53 1.26 19.84
CA GLY A 158 12.26 1.72 18.67
C GLY A 158 12.15 0.77 17.47
N ARG A 159 12.11 -0.55 17.71
CA ARG A 159 11.91 -1.55 16.64
C ARG A 159 10.50 -1.45 16.06
N GLN A 160 9.50 -1.38 16.93
CA GLN A 160 8.09 -1.21 16.57
C GLN A 160 7.86 0.11 15.81
N LEU A 161 8.53 1.19 16.22
CA LEU A 161 8.46 2.49 15.57
C LEU A 161 9.03 2.46 14.14
N SER A 162 10.19 1.81 13.96
CA SER A 162 10.80 1.60 12.65
C SER A 162 9.88 0.78 11.73
N ALA A 163 9.36 -0.34 12.24
CA ALA A 163 8.50 -1.23 11.49
C ALA A 163 7.17 -0.55 11.10
N LYS A 164 6.60 0.28 11.98
CA LYS A 164 5.42 1.11 11.69
C LYS A 164 5.69 2.08 10.54
N LEU A 165 6.82 2.78 10.58
CA LEU A 165 7.21 3.69 9.50
C LEU A 165 7.39 2.92 8.17
N GLN A 166 7.98 1.73 8.20
CA GLN A 166 8.12 0.88 7.01
C GLN A 166 6.75 0.41 6.46
N CYS A 167 5.81 0.03 7.32
CA CYS A 167 4.44 -0.33 6.92
C CYS A 167 3.70 0.86 6.30
N LEU A 168 3.86 2.06 6.86
CA LEU A 168 3.30 3.29 6.33
C LEU A 168 4.00 3.77 5.07
N PHE A 169 5.27 3.45 4.86
CA PHE A 169 5.99 3.74 3.62
C PHE A 169 5.56 2.79 2.51
N GLY A 170 5.50 1.48 2.79
CA GLY A 170 5.06 0.44 1.86
C GLY A 170 6.20 -0.32 1.17
N ILE A 171 5.83 -1.33 0.37
CA ILE A 171 6.76 -2.15 -0.42
C ILE A 171 6.84 -1.59 -1.84
N THR A 172 7.61 -0.51 -1.97
CA THR A 172 7.71 0.27 -3.22
C THR A 172 8.20 -0.57 -4.41
N SER A 173 7.65 -0.36 -5.60
CA SER A 173 8.11 -1.04 -6.82
C SER A 173 9.52 -0.60 -7.29
N THR A 174 10.07 0.44 -6.67
CA THR A 174 11.42 0.97 -6.91
C THR A 174 12.52 0.01 -6.45
N THR A 175 13.76 0.27 -6.87
CA THR A 175 14.95 -0.51 -6.47
C THR A 175 15.06 -0.65 -4.96
N GLY A 176 14.63 0.37 -4.21
CA GLY A 176 14.62 0.30 -2.75
C GLY A 176 13.66 -0.76 -2.20
N GLY A 177 12.43 -0.87 -2.71
CA GLY A 177 11.50 -1.90 -2.21
C GLY A 177 11.86 -3.30 -2.68
N ARG A 178 12.50 -3.45 -3.85
CA ARG A 178 13.12 -4.74 -4.24
C ARG A 178 14.21 -5.20 -3.26
N ARG A 179 14.90 -4.28 -2.58
CA ARG A 179 15.85 -4.63 -1.51
C ARG A 179 15.14 -5.08 -0.24
N SER A 180 14.02 -4.45 0.14
CA SER A 180 13.19 -4.94 1.24
C SER A 180 12.71 -6.38 1.00
N LEU A 181 12.44 -6.76 -0.26
CA LEU A 181 12.06 -8.14 -0.61
C LEU A 181 13.21 -9.16 -0.48
N GLN A 182 14.46 -8.75 -0.28
CA GLN A 182 15.56 -9.69 -0.04
C GLN A 182 15.49 -10.32 1.36
N THR A 183 14.82 -9.65 2.32
CA THR A 183 14.61 -10.18 3.67
C THR A 183 13.44 -11.17 3.74
N HIS A 184 12.75 -11.40 2.63
CA HIS A 184 11.55 -12.21 2.54
C HIS A 184 11.68 -13.63 3.13
N PRO A 185 12.75 -14.41 2.92
CA PRO A 185 12.87 -15.74 3.55
C PRO A 185 12.84 -15.71 5.08
N TYR A 186 13.35 -14.62 5.68
CA TYR A 186 13.35 -14.39 7.12
C TYR A 186 11.98 -13.90 7.61
N ALA A 187 11.35 -12.99 6.86
CA ALA A 187 9.98 -12.55 7.16
C ALA A 187 9.00 -13.72 7.08
N ARG A 188 9.13 -14.56 6.06
CA ARG A 188 8.34 -15.78 5.87
C ARG A 188 8.49 -16.76 7.02
N SER A 189 9.72 -16.99 7.51
CA SER A 189 9.93 -17.88 8.66
C SER A 189 9.31 -17.35 9.94
N ILE A 190 9.08 -16.03 10.07
CA ILE A 190 8.35 -15.44 11.21
C ILE A 190 6.84 -15.65 11.03
N VAL A 191 6.31 -15.34 9.85
CA VAL A 191 4.87 -15.40 9.57
C VAL A 191 4.32 -16.83 9.67
N TYR A 192 5.05 -17.85 9.21
CA TYR A 192 4.57 -19.24 9.24
C TYR A 192 5.04 -20.05 10.47
N ASP A 193 5.70 -19.41 11.43
CA ASP A 193 6.02 -20.02 12.72
C ASP A 193 4.79 -19.97 13.63
N LEU A 194 4.12 -21.12 13.78
CA LEU A 194 2.86 -21.24 14.52
C LEU A 194 3.01 -20.91 16.01
N ARG A 195 4.24 -20.85 16.53
CA ARG A 195 4.54 -20.40 17.90
C ARG A 195 4.17 -18.92 18.13
N ASN A 196 4.05 -18.13 17.06
CA ASN A 196 3.69 -16.71 17.13
C ASN A 196 2.17 -16.48 17.20
N TYR A 197 1.36 -17.53 17.15
CA TYR A 197 -0.10 -17.44 17.16
C TYR A 197 -0.61 -17.97 18.49
N THR A 198 -1.09 -17.08 19.35
CA THR A 198 -1.42 -17.40 20.74
C THR A 198 -2.80 -16.85 21.10
N ASP A 199 -3.36 -17.35 22.19
CA ASP A 199 -4.63 -16.82 22.71
C ASP A 199 -4.50 -15.35 23.15
N LYS A 200 -3.30 -14.90 23.55
CA LYS A 200 -3.09 -13.53 24.04
C LYS A 200 -3.06 -12.51 22.92
N ASN A 201 -2.56 -12.88 21.74
CA ASN A 201 -2.61 -12.00 20.57
C ASN A 201 -3.82 -12.28 19.66
N GLU A 202 -4.75 -13.14 20.11
CA GLU A 202 -5.92 -13.56 19.34
C GLU A 202 -5.57 -14.03 17.91
N TRP A 203 -4.36 -14.59 17.73
CA TRP A 203 -3.81 -15.05 16.45
C TRP A 203 -3.65 -13.96 15.38
N GLY A 204 -3.79 -12.70 15.77
CA GLY A 204 -3.63 -11.52 14.94
C GLY A 204 -2.23 -10.90 15.05
N PRO A 205 -1.95 -9.82 14.31
CA PRO A 205 -0.69 -9.09 14.38
C PRO A 205 -0.66 -8.16 15.61
N PHE A 206 -0.84 -8.73 16.81
CA PHE A 206 -0.84 -8.04 18.09
C PHE A 206 0.28 -8.56 18.97
N ARG A 207 0.68 -7.75 19.96
CA ARG A 207 1.68 -8.15 20.94
C ARG A 207 1.15 -9.32 21.78
N ASP A 208 2.02 -10.29 22.07
CA ASP A 208 1.72 -11.49 22.88
C ASP A 208 1.64 -11.20 24.41
N ASP A 209 1.23 -9.99 24.78
CA ASP A 209 1.05 -9.54 26.16
C ASP A 209 -0.43 -9.37 26.55
N GLY A 210 -1.36 -9.59 25.62
CA GLY A 210 -2.80 -9.41 25.82
C GLY A 210 -3.25 -7.94 25.79
N SER A 211 -2.35 -7.00 25.51
CA SER A 211 -2.68 -5.57 25.47
C SER A 211 -3.45 -5.16 24.22
N MET A 212 -3.48 -6.02 23.19
CA MET A 212 -4.01 -5.72 21.86
C MET A 212 -3.36 -4.50 21.19
N ARG A 213 -2.15 -4.13 21.65
CA ARG A 213 -1.26 -3.25 20.92
C ARG A 213 -0.80 -3.94 19.66
N VAL A 214 -0.68 -3.18 18.58
CA VAL A 214 -0.25 -3.72 17.29
C VAL A 214 1.21 -4.14 17.37
N ASP A 215 1.50 -5.34 16.85
CA ASP A 215 2.88 -5.76 16.57
C ASP A 215 3.24 -5.35 15.14
N TRP A 216 3.90 -4.20 15.04
CA TRP A 216 4.36 -3.65 13.78
C TRP A 216 5.50 -4.47 13.16
N GLU A 217 6.29 -5.21 13.95
CA GLU A 217 7.33 -6.10 13.41
C GLU A 217 6.69 -7.32 12.71
N MET A 218 5.60 -7.85 13.29
CA MET A 218 4.78 -8.86 12.62
C MET A 218 4.11 -8.31 11.35
N LEU A 219 3.49 -7.12 11.42
CA LEU A 219 2.90 -6.48 10.23
C LEU A 219 3.93 -6.21 9.12
N GLU A 220 5.14 -5.77 9.47
CA GLU A 220 6.23 -5.57 8.52
C GLU A 220 6.57 -6.88 7.81
N SER A 221 6.70 -7.97 8.58
CA SER A 221 6.99 -9.30 8.04
C SER A 221 5.87 -9.78 7.10
N ILE A 222 4.61 -9.64 7.51
CA ILE A 222 3.43 -9.94 6.69
C ILE A 222 3.45 -9.13 5.39
N MET A 223 3.73 -7.83 5.48
CA MET A 223 3.75 -6.94 4.32
C MET A 223 4.88 -7.30 3.34
N ILE A 224 6.06 -7.70 3.83
CA ILE A 224 7.16 -8.20 2.99
C ILE A 224 6.75 -9.48 2.27
N VAL A 225 6.10 -10.43 2.97
CA VAL A 225 5.61 -11.68 2.39
C VAL A 225 4.57 -11.44 1.31
N LEU A 226 3.55 -10.63 1.60
CA LEU A 226 2.53 -10.25 0.62
C LEU A 226 3.13 -9.47 -0.55
N GLY A 227 4.09 -8.58 -0.29
CA GLY A 227 4.81 -7.83 -1.30
C GLY A 227 5.63 -8.72 -2.24
N TYR A 228 6.26 -9.78 -1.73
CA TYR A 228 6.99 -10.74 -2.54
C TYR A 228 6.04 -11.54 -3.44
N SER A 229 5.01 -12.15 -2.86
CA SER A 229 4.05 -12.99 -3.58
C SER A 229 3.23 -12.20 -4.61
N SER A 230 2.80 -10.99 -4.27
CA SER A 230 2.09 -10.11 -5.22
C SER A 230 2.97 -9.63 -6.37
N ASN A 231 4.27 -9.40 -6.16
CA ASN A 231 5.17 -9.03 -7.25
C ASN A 231 5.38 -10.17 -8.26
N LEU A 232 5.28 -11.43 -7.82
CA LEU A 232 5.39 -12.61 -8.66
C LEU A 232 4.10 -12.89 -9.43
N CYS A 233 2.93 -12.74 -8.80
CA CYS A 233 1.65 -13.17 -9.38
C CYS A 233 0.77 -12.02 -9.88
N CYS A 234 0.76 -10.85 -9.23
CA CYS A 234 -0.22 -9.80 -9.51
C CYS A 234 0.07 -8.96 -10.77
N ARG A 235 1.22 -9.16 -11.44
CA ARG A 235 1.50 -8.56 -12.76
C ARG A 235 0.53 -9.00 -13.86
N ARG A 236 -0.28 -10.04 -13.62
CA ARG A 236 -1.24 -10.61 -14.58
C ARG A 236 -2.67 -10.07 -14.42
N PHE A 237 -2.96 -9.27 -13.39
CA PHE A 237 -4.30 -8.73 -13.15
C PHE A 237 -4.48 -7.32 -13.71
N LEU A 238 -5.73 -6.94 -13.92
CA LEU A 238 -6.15 -5.58 -14.28
C LEU A 238 -5.56 -4.57 -13.28
N SER A 239 -5.22 -3.37 -13.76
CA SER A 239 -4.65 -2.26 -12.96
C SER A 239 -5.43 -1.99 -11.66
N ARG A 240 -6.74 -2.20 -11.65
CA ARG A 240 -7.63 -2.07 -10.48
C ARG A 240 -7.32 -3.01 -9.30
N PHE A 241 -6.60 -4.11 -9.52
CA PHE A 241 -6.22 -5.08 -8.49
C PHE A 241 -4.76 -4.93 -8.04
N ARG A 242 -4.14 -3.80 -8.39
CA ARG A 242 -2.83 -3.43 -7.88
C ARG A 242 -2.91 -3.19 -6.36
N PRO A 243 -2.01 -3.79 -5.56
CA PRO A 243 -1.97 -3.50 -4.14
C PRO A 243 -1.63 -2.03 -3.86
N PRO A 244 -2.31 -1.37 -2.91
CA PRO A 244 -2.17 0.06 -2.60
C PRO A 244 -0.93 0.36 -1.74
N TRP A 245 0.17 -0.36 -1.94
CA TRP A 245 1.43 -0.17 -1.22
C TRP A 245 2.66 -0.29 -2.12
N THR A 246 2.46 -0.03 -3.40
CA THR A 246 3.48 -0.18 -4.42
C THR A 246 4.17 1.15 -4.72
N ASN A 247 3.58 2.27 -4.28
CA ASN A 247 4.20 3.60 -4.20
C ASN A 247 4.39 4.04 -2.72
N PRO A 248 5.35 4.94 -2.44
CA PRO A 248 5.55 5.49 -1.09
C PRO A 248 4.29 6.12 -0.53
N PHE A 249 3.93 5.73 0.71
CA PHE A 249 2.79 6.30 1.45
C PHE A 249 1.45 6.23 0.70
N GLU A 250 1.33 5.38 -0.33
CA GLU A 250 0.11 5.25 -1.14
C GLU A 250 -1.13 4.89 -0.31
N GLY A 251 -2.20 5.68 -0.40
CA GLY A 251 -3.45 5.37 0.31
C GLY A 251 -3.37 5.42 1.84
N VAL A 252 -2.27 5.85 2.47
CA VAL A 252 -2.25 6.03 3.94
C VAL A 252 -2.94 7.31 4.39
N ILE A 253 -3.17 8.23 3.45
CA ILE A 253 -3.77 9.54 3.70
C ILE A 253 -5.26 9.44 3.41
N PRO A 254 -6.14 9.64 4.41
CA PRO A 254 -7.57 9.71 4.16
C PRO A 254 -7.89 10.99 3.38
N ASP A 255 -8.86 10.91 2.46
CA ASP A 255 -9.36 12.10 1.76
C ASP A 255 -9.97 13.08 2.79
N ARG A 256 -9.61 14.36 2.72
CA ARG A 256 -10.14 15.38 3.62
C ARG A 256 -11.66 15.49 3.54
N ALA A 257 -12.26 15.31 2.36
CA ALA A 257 -13.72 15.27 2.18
C ALA A 257 -14.35 14.03 2.85
N SER A 258 -13.56 12.99 3.10
CA SER A 258 -13.96 11.78 3.82
C SER A 258 -13.75 11.89 5.34
N ILE A 259 -13.24 13.00 5.88
CA ILE A 259 -13.13 13.18 7.33
C ILE A 259 -14.52 13.55 7.86
N LEU A 260 -15.18 12.61 8.56
CA LEU A 260 -16.46 12.89 9.21
C LEU A 260 -16.31 13.99 10.28
N PRO A 261 -17.39 14.74 10.59
CA PRO A 261 -17.46 15.50 11.84
C PRO A 261 -17.19 14.57 13.04
N PRO A 262 -16.80 15.13 14.21
CA PRO A 262 -16.55 14.34 15.41
C PRO A 262 -17.72 13.38 15.65
N TYR A 263 -17.44 12.09 15.69
CA TYR A 263 -18.47 11.10 15.94
C TYR A 263 -19.05 11.37 17.33
N PRO A 264 -20.36 11.58 17.46
CA PRO A 264 -20.94 11.89 18.76
C PRO A 264 -20.72 10.68 19.68
N ALA A 265 -20.16 10.93 20.87
CA ALA A 265 -19.90 9.87 21.86
C ALA A 265 -21.18 9.12 22.31
N SER A 266 -22.35 9.71 22.05
CA SER A 266 -23.65 9.06 22.16
C SER A 266 -24.32 9.07 20.77
N LEU A 267 -24.74 7.89 20.30
CA LEU A 267 -25.55 7.79 19.08
C LEU A 267 -26.86 8.56 19.32
N PRO A 268 -27.21 9.57 18.51
CA PRO A 268 -28.49 10.26 18.64
C PRO A 268 -29.63 9.25 18.44
N ASN A 269 -30.57 9.20 19.39
CA ASN A 269 -31.59 8.15 19.42
C ASN A 269 -32.71 8.30 18.37
N GLU A 270 -32.80 9.41 17.63
CA GLU A 270 -33.97 9.66 16.79
C GLU A 270 -33.58 10.39 15.50
N ILE A 271 -33.26 9.60 14.48
CA ILE A 271 -33.63 9.65 13.05
C ILE A 271 -33.05 8.33 12.49
N ASP A 272 -33.81 7.59 11.69
CA ASP A 272 -33.32 6.36 11.05
C ASP A 272 -32.35 6.72 9.90
N VAL A 273 -31.20 7.26 10.27
CA VAL A 273 -30.12 7.60 9.34
C VAL A 273 -29.57 6.27 8.80
N PRO A 274 -29.43 6.12 7.47
CA PRO A 274 -28.83 4.93 6.86
C PRO A 274 -27.53 4.52 7.54
N LEU A 275 -27.34 3.22 7.78
CA LEU A 275 -26.16 2.69 8.47
C LEU A 275 -24.84 3.09 7.80
N SER A 276 -24.83 3.24 6.47
CA SER A 276 -23.69 3.73 5.70
C SER A 276 -23.23 5.14 6.11
N LEU A 277 -24.14 6.00 6.56
CA LEU A 277 -23.82 7.34 7.05
C LEU A 277 -23.40 7.33 8.53
N LYS A 278 -23.77 6.29 9.28
CA LYS A 278 -23.32 6.07 10.67
C LYS A 278 -21.95 5.39 10.74
N ASP A 279 -21.44 4.84 9.64
CA ASP A 279 -20.20 4.09 9.60
C ASP A 279 -18.96 5.02 9.50
N PRO A 280 -18.13 5.11 10.56
CA PRO A 280 -16.92 5.92 10.52
C PRO A 280 -15.78 5.27 9.72
N TYR A 281 -15.83 3.96 9.43
CA TYR A 281 -14.72 3.21 8.82
C TYR A 281 -14.83 3.07 7.30
N ASN A 282 -15.99 3.40 6.70
CA ASN A 282 -16.27 3.26 5.26
C ASN A 282 -16.19 1.80 4.77
N VAL A 283 -16.86 0.89 5.48
CA VAL A 283 -16.84 -0.56 5.27
C VAL A 283 -17.57 -0.99 4.00
N THR A 284 -18.78 -0.49 3.78
CA THR A 284 -19.67 -0.93 2.69
C THR A 284 -19.03 -0.72 1.33
N GLY A 285 -18.94 -1.77 0.51
CA GLY A 285 -18.45 -1.70 -0.86
C GLY A 285 -17.78 -3.01 -1.32
N VAL A 286 -17.04 -2.93 -2.42
CA VAL A 286 -16.29 -4.06 -2.99
C VAL A 286 -14.81 -3.96 -2.62
N TRP A 287 -14.26 -5.06 -2.14
CA TRP A 287 -12.89 -5.19 -1.68
C TRP A 287 -12.15 -6.30 -2.42
N SER A 288 -10.89 -6.05 -2.71
CA SER A 288 -9.94 -7.02 -3.25
C SER A 288 -9.12 -7.60 -2.10
N ARG A 289 -9.14 -8.92 -1.92
CA ARG A 289 -8.42 -9.65 -0.87
C ARG A 289 -7.40 -10.62 -1.44
N ILE A 290 -6.20 -10.60 -0.90
CA ILE A 290 -5.17 -11.60 -1.14
C ILE A 290 -4.92 -12.43 0.11
N VAL A 291 -4.69 -13.71 -0.09
CA VAL A 291 -4.32 -14.68 0.95
C VAL A 291 -3.13 -15.46 0.41
N CYS A 292 -2.03 -15.52 1.17
CA CYS A 292 -0.93 -16.43 0.85
C CYS A 292 -0.91 -17.59 1.86
N PHE A 293 -0.49 -18.76 1.40
CA PHE A 293 -0.41 -19.96 2.21
C PHE A 293 0.67 -20.90 1.69
N LEU A 294 1.25 -21.69 2.60
CA LEU A 294 2.05 -22.85 2.27
C LEU A 294 1.14 -24.06 2.09
N ASP A 295 1.59 -25.07 1.32
CA ASP A 295 0.95 -26.38 1.38
C ASP A 295 0.94 -26.88 2.83
N TYR A 296 -0.15 -27.55 3.22
CA TYR A 296 -0.30 -27.97 4.61
C TYR A 296 0.83 -28.93 5.04
N ASN A 297 1.33 -29.79 4.14
CA ASN A 297 2.43 -30.69 4.49
C ASN A 297 3.71 -29.90 4.78
N ASP A 298 4.01 -28.90 3.95
CA ASP A 298 5.19 -28.06 4.15
C ASP A 298 5.08 -27.23 5.44
N LEU A 299 3.91 -26.65 5.71
CA LEU A 299 3.65 -25.92 6.95
C LEU A 299 3.77 -26.83 8.18
N TYR A 300 3.21 -28.03 8.09
CA TYR A 300 3.25 -29.02 9.15
C TYR A 300 4.70 -29.46 9.42
N HIS A 301 5.47 -29.78 8.38
CA HIS A 301 6.88 -30.11 8.52
C HIS A 301 7.70 -28.97 9.13
N PHE A 302 7.44 -27.71 8.73
CA PHE A 302 8.13 -26.55 9.27
C PHE A 302 7.91 -26.35 10.78
N ASN A 303 6.74 -26.73 11.29
CA ASN A 303 6.36 -26.50 12.69
C ASN A 303 6.48 -27.72 13.60
N PHE A 304 6.29 -28.93 13.07
CA PHE A 304 6.07 -30.15 13.86
C PHE A 304 6.98 -31.33 13.48
N SER A 305 8.01 -31.15 12.65
CA SER A 305 9.04 -32.18 12.49
C SER A 305 9.84 -32.40 13.79
N GLU A 306 10.54 -33.52 13.91
CA GLU A 306 11.39 -33.76 15.09
C GLU A 306 12.43 -32.65 15.29
N GLU A 307 13.00 -32.13 14.21
CA GLU A 307 13.93 -31.00 14.22
C GLU A 307 13.22 -29.71 14.65
N ALA A 308 12.02 -29.47 14.12
CA ALA A 308 11.24 -28.29 14.43
C ALA A 308 10.82 -28.23 15.92
N MET A 309 10.55 -29.38 16.54
CA MET A 309 10.19 -29.50 17.96
C MET A 309 11.40 -29.37 18.90
N ARG A 310 12.62 -29.67 18.43
CA ARG A 310 13.86 -29.46 19.18
C ARG A 310 14.35 -28.01 19.14
N TRP A 311 13.79 -27.19 18.26
CA TRP A 311 14.19 -25.79 18.10
C TRP A 311 13.82 -24.96 19.34
N PRO A 312 14.74 -24.14 19.89
CA PRO A 312 14.45 -23.33 21.08
C PRO A 312 13.26 -22.38 20.87
N SER A 313 12.33 -22.34 21.83
CA SER A 313 11.11 -21.52 21.75
C SER A 313 11.37 -20.01 21.74
N ASP A 314 12.48 -19.59 22.34
CA ASP A 314 12.91 -18.19 22.45
C ASP A 314 13.72 -17.69 21.24
N GLN A 315 13.98 -18.56 20.26
CA GLN A 315 14.78 -18.22 19.08
C GLN A 315 13.96 -18.31 17.79
N PRO A 316 14.12 -17.33 16.87
CA PRO A 316 13.44 -17.34 15.59
C PRO A 316 13.94 -18.51 14.73
N ARG A 317 13.03 -19.20 14.02
CA ARG A 317 13.37 -20.31 13.11
C ARG A 317 14.22 -19.86 11.92
N ASP A 318 14.98 -20.77 11.34
CA ASP A 318 15.78 -20.51 10.15
C ASP A 318 14.95 -20.00 8.96
N PRO A 319 15.55 -19.18 8.06
CA PRO A 319 14.83 -18.64 6.92
C PRO A 319 14.30 -19.76 6.02
N THR A 320 13.10 -19.58 5.48
CA THR A 320 12.47 -20.58 4.62
C THR A 320 12.23 -20.06 3.20
N VAL A 321 12.54 -20.91 2.22
CA VAL A 321 12.38 -20.62 0.78
C VAL A 321 11.23 -21.42 0.15
N THR A 322 10.46 -22.17 0.94
CA THR A 322 9.29 -22.95 0.48
C THR A 322 8.36 -22.10 -0.37
N GLU A 323 7.86 -22.65 -1.48
CA GLU A 323 6.97 -21.92 -2.37
C GLU A 323 5.62 -21.62 -1.71
N GLU A 324 5.14 -20.39 -1.88
CA GLU A 324 3.83 -19.96 -1.39
C GLU A 324 2.82 -20.00 -2.53
N ALA A 325 1.62 -20.49 -2.24
CA ALA A 325 0.46 -20.25 -3.08
C ALA A 325 -0.19 -18.92 -2.70
N ILE A 326 -0.79 -18.25 -3.68
CA ILE A 326 -1.58 -17.03 -3.48
C ILE A 326 -2.99 -17.25 -4.04
N ARG A 327 -4.00 -16.76 -3.33
CA ARG A 327 -5.37 -16.69 -3.82
C ARG A 327 -5.87 -15.26 -3.79
N HIS A 328 -6.57 -14.89 -4.86
CA HIS A 328 -7.25 -13.61 -4.99
C HIS A 328 -8.76 -13.78 -4.87
N ILE A 329 -9.36 -12.98 -4.01
CA ILE A 329 -10.75 -13.07 -3.58
C ILE A 329 -11.37 -11.68 -3.69
N MET A 330 -12.55 -11.60 -4.30
CA MET A 330 -13.39 -10.41 -4.27
C MET A 330 -14.38 -10.53 -3.11
N MET A 331 -14.50 -9.49 -2.30
CA MET A 331 -15.47 -9.42 -1.21
C MET A 331 -16.45 -8.29 -1.50
N ASP A 332 -17.73 -8.58 -1.40
CA ASP A 332 -18.83 -7.63 -1.55
C ASP A 332 -19.55 -7.56 -0.21
N ILE A 333 -19.30 -6.50 0.56
CA ILE A 333 -19.69 -6.39 1.97
C ILE A 333 -20.55 -5.15 2.23
N LYS A 334 -21.49 -5.26 3.17
CA LYS A 334 -22.31 -4.14 3.65
C LYS A 334 -22.36 -4.10 5.16
N VAL A 335 -22.45 -2.89 5.71
CA VAL A 335 -22.69 -2.67 7.14
C VAL A 335 -24.05 -3.23 7.55
N THR A 336 -24.06 -3.97 8.65
CA THR A 336 -25.26 -4.60 9.23
C THR A 336 -25.67 -4.00 10.57
N SER A 337 -24.71 -3.52 11.38
CA SER A 337 -24.99 -2.79 12.61
C SER A 337 -23.87 -1.80 12.96
N VAL A 338 -24.23 -0.75 13.70
CA VAL A 338 -23.29 0.22 14.28
C VAL A 338 -23.68 0.37 15.74
N GLU A 339 -22.80 -0.08 16.63
CA GLU A 339 -23.06 -0.17 18.07
C GLU A 339 -22.02 0.64 18.84
N PRO A 340 -22.36 1.21 20.02
CA PRO A 340 -21.37 1.88 20.85
C PRO A 340 -20.18 0.98 21.17
N ALA A 341 -19.00 1.59 21.37
CA ALA A 341 -17.81 0.86 21.81
C ALA A 341 -18.10 0.05 23.08
N GLY A 342 -17.64 -1.20 23.11
CA GLY A 342 -17.73 -2.04 24.29
C GLY A 342 -16.81 -1.53 25.41
N PRO A 343 -16.94 -2.07 26.64
CA PRO A 343 -16.15 -1.63 27.80
C PRO A 343 -14.63 -1.75 27.64
N PHE A 344 -14.18 -2.66 26.77
CA PHE A 344 -12.77 -2.93 26.48
C PHE A 344 -12.30 -2.34 25.15
N ASP A 345 -13.19 -1.72 24.39
CA ASP A 345 -12.87 -1.07 23.13
C ASP A 345 -12.47 0.39 23.39
N ASN A 346 -11.78 1.02 22.43
CA ASN A 346 -11.50 2.44 22.52
C ASN A 346 -12.79 3.25 22.29
N PRO A 347 -13.22 4.12 23.24
CA PRO A 347 -14.53 4.76 23.19
C PRO A 347 -14.65 5.87 22.14
N LYS A 348 -13.57 6.19 21.41
CA LYS A 348 -13.56 7.27 20.41
C LYS A 348 -14.45 6.96 19.19
N LEU A 349 -14.66 5.69 18.84
CA LEU A 349 -15.46 5.27 17.69
C LEU A 349 -16.29 4.01 18.01
N PRO A 350 -17.46 3.82 17.38
CA PRO A 350 -18.32 2.65 17.55
C PRO A 350 -17.70 1.35 17.01
N VAL A 351 -18.32 0.22 17.34
CA VAL A 351 -18.08 -1.07 16.67
C VAL A 351 -19.04 -1.19 15.49
N VAL A 352 -18.50 -1.49 14.31
CA VAL A 352 -19.29 -1.68 13.08
C VAL A 352 -19.26 -3.14 12.69
N SER A 353 -20.43 -3.77 12.59
CA SER A 353 -20.57 -5.13 12.06
C SER A 353 -20.93 -5.09 10.59
N PHE A 354 -20.46 -6.10 9.85
CA PHE A 354 -20.77 -6.23 8.42
C PHE A 354 -20.97 -7.68 8.01
N ALA A 355 -21.67 -7.86 6.90
CA ALA A 355 -21.84 -9.15 6.23
C ALA A 355 -21.86 -8.99 4.71
N GLY A 356 -21.60 -10.08 4.00
CA GLY A 356 -21.47 -10.05 2.55
C GLY A 356 -21.15 -11.38 1.91
N LYS A 357 -20.66 -11.32 0.69
CA LYS A 357 -20.24 -12.48 -0.11
C LYS A 357 -18.75 -12.35 -0.46
N SER A 358 -18.07 -13.48 -0.52
CA SER A 358 -16.67 -13.63 -0.87
C SER A 358 -16.58 -14.62 -2.04
N ARG A 359 -15.90 -14.24 -3.13
CA ARG A 359 -15.79 -15.03 -4.36
C ARG A 359 -14.36 -15.05 -4.86
N SER A 360 -13.82 -16.25 -5.12
CA SER A 360 -12.51 -16.40 -5.76
C SER A 360 -12.54 -15.86 -7.19
N VAL A 361 -11.45 -15.18 -7.58
CA VAL A 361 -11.28 -14.63 -8.94
C VAL A 361 -10.85 -15.71 -9.93
N GLU A 362 -10.06 -16.69 -9.48
CA GLU A 362 -9.42 -17.67 -10.36
C GLU A 362 -10.12 -19.04 -10.40
N ALA A 363 -10.88 -19.38 -9.37
CA ALA A 363 -11.46 -20.71 -9.19
C ALA A 363 -12.95 -20.64 -8.88
N SER A 364 -13.72 -19.80 -9.59
CA SER A 364 -15.15 -19.58 -9.33
C SER A 364 -16.01 -20.86 -9.43
N TRP A 365 -15.49 -21.91 -10.07
CA TRP A 365 -16.12 -23.23 -10.19
C TRP A 365 -15.88 -24.17 -9.00
N ASP A 366 -14.95 -23.85 -8.09
CA ASP A 366 -14.69 -24.67 -6.89
C ASP A 366 -15.76 -24.36 -5.82
N PRO A 367 -16.50 -25.36 -5.30
CA PRO A 367 -17.50 -25.15 -4.25
C PRO A 367 -16.94 -24.49 -2.97
N ASN A 368 -15.64 -24.65 -2.71
CA ASN A 368 -14.93 -23.99 -1.61
C ASN A 368 -14.42 -22.58 -1.96
N ALA A 369 -14.71 -22.07 -3.15
CA ALA A 369 -14.21 -20.79 -3.63
C ALA A 369 -15.18 -19.63 -3.42
N ASN A 370 -16.44 -19.93 -3.09
CA ASN A 370 -17.46 -18.93 -2.76
C ASN A 370 -17.96 -19.16 -1.34
N SER A 371 -17.95 -18.11 -0.53
CA SER A 371 -18.42 -18.13 0.85
C SER A 371 -19.23 -16.88 1.18
N GLY A 372 -20.10 -16.97 2.17
CA GLY A 372 -20.52 -15.81 2.93
C GLY A 372 -19.34 -15.27 3.74
N ILE A 373 -19.36 -13.99 4.04
CA ILE A 373 -18.40 -13.36 4.95
C ILE A 373 -19.14 -12.51 5.95
N ARG A 374 -18.70 -12.53 7.20
CA ARG A 374 -19.16 -11.64 8.25
C ARG A 374 -17.97 -11.15 9.06
N GLY A 375 -18.11 -10.01 9.72
CA GLY A 375 -17.00 -9.45 10.46
C GLY A 375 -17.38 -8.22 11.27
N SER A 376 -16.36 -7.67 11.94
CA SER A 376 -16.49 -6.41 12.68
C SER A 376 -15.26 -5.53 12.50
N VAL A 377 -15.47 -4.23 12.63
CA VAL A 377 -14.45 -3.18 12.60
C VAL A 377 -14.56 -2.34 13.85
N ARG A 378 -13.42 -2.08 14.50
CA ARG A 378 -13.34 -1.30 15.74
C ARG A 378 -11.96 -0.68 15.92
N LEU A 379 -11.80 0.15 16.93
CA LEU A 379 -10.48 0.63 17.34
C LEU A 379 -9.83 -0.31 18.37
N THR A 380 -8.52 -0.54 18.23
CA THR A 380 -7.69 -1.11 19.31
C THR A 380 -7.60 -0.11 20.48
N PRO A 381 -7.15 -0.53 21.67
CA PRO A 381 -6.94 0.40 22.80
C PRO A 381 -6.08 1.62 22.44
N GLU A 382 -5.06 1.45 21.58
CA GLU A 382 -4.19 2.55 21.11
C GLU A 382 -4.80 3.42 20.00
N GLY A 383 -5.90 2.99 19.41
CA GLY A 383 -6.62 3.75 18.37
C GLY A 383 -6.27 3.37 16.93
N GLU A 384 -5.61 2.22 16.71
CA GLU A 384 -5.47 1.63 15.37
C GLU A 384 -6.77 0.92 14.98
N VAL A 385 -7.07 0.84 13.68
CA VAL A 385 -8.35 0.26 13.24
C VAL A 385 -8.18 -1.24 13.01
N ARG A 386 -8.83 -2.04 13.85
CA ARG A 386 -8.85 -3.50 13.82
C ARG A 386 -10.03 -4.02 13.02
N TRP A 387 -9.76 -5.00 12.17
CA TRP A 387 -10.72 -5.70 11.33
C TRP A 387 -10.69 -7.20 11.61
N GLN A 388 -11.86 -7.77 11.86
CA GLN A 388 -12.04 -9.20 12.03
C GLN A 388 -12.98 -9.73 10.96
N THR A 389 -12.62 -10.85 10.32
CA THR A 389 -13.48 -11.52 9.33
C THR A 389 -13.61 -13.00 9.58
N ILE A 390 -14.78 -13.56 9.25
CA ILE A 390 -15.10 -14.98 9.34
C ILE A 390 -15.73 -15.41 8.02
N SER A 391 -15.18 -16.45 7.41
CA SER A 391 -15.73 -17.08 6.21
C SER A 391 -16.77 -18.13 6.59
N VAL A 392 -17.96 -18.04 5.98
CA VAL A 392 -19.13 -18.90 6.22
C VAL A 392 -19.48 -19.66 4.94
N PHE A 393 -19.39 -20.98 4.96
CA PHE A 393 -19.63 -21.84 3.79
C PHE A 393 -21.08 -22.35 3.73
N HIS A 394 -21.42 -23.05 2.65
CA HIS A 394 -22.75 -23.63 2.45
C HIS A 394 -23.10 -24.56 3.63
N GLY A 395 -24.27 -24.34 4.24
CA GLY A 395 -24.68 -25.05 5.47
C GLY A 395 -24.46 -24.27 6.77
N GLY A 396 -23.82 -23.10 6.71
CA GLY A 396 -23.52 -22.26 7.88
C GLY A 396 -22.17 -22.57 8.53
N ASP A 397 -21.39 -23.48 7.93
CA ASP A 397 -20.09 -23.88 8.46
C ASP A 397 -19.07 -22.76 8.34
N GLU A 398 -18.64 -22.23 9.49
CA GLU A 398 -17.44 -21.41 9.55
C GLU A 398 -16.22 -22.28 9.20
N ARG A 399 -15.20 -21.68 8.57
CA ARG A 399 -13.91 -22.38 8.31
C ARG A 399 -12.69 -21.53 8.59
N TRP A 400 -12.71 -20.29 8.12
CA TRP A 400 -11.53 -19.43 8.16
C TRP A 400 -11.85 -18.15 8.91
N ARG A 401 -10.89 -17.70 9.73
CA ARG A 401 -10.90 -16.40 10.39
C ARG A 401 -9.73 -15.55 9.91
N SER A 402 -9.83 -14.26 10.11
CA SER A 402 -8.71 -13.35 9.95
C SER A 402 -8.80 -12.18 10.90
N ASP A 403 -7.64 -11.67 11.29
CA ASP A 403 -7.50 -10.46 12.08
C ASP A 403 -6.44 -9.56 11.46
N GLY A 404 -6.68 -8.26 11.43
CA GLY A 404 -5.76 -7.33 10.79
C GLY A 404 -6.01 -5.88 11.11
N ILE A 405 -5.05 -5.05 10.70
CA ILE A 405 -5.02 -3.61 10.95
C ILE A 405 -5.16 -2.85 9.63
N GLN A 406 -6.04 -1.84 9.60
CA GLN A 406 -6.08 -0.87 8.50
C GLN A 406 -4.90 0.09 8.63
N VAL A 407 -3.92 -0.08 7.77
CA VAL A 407 -2.68 0.70 7.82
C VAL A 407 -2.97 2.13 7.34
N GLY A 408 -2.49 3.15 8.07
CA GLY A 408 -2.84 4.55 7.83
C GLY A 408 -4.05 5.04 8.63
N GLY A 409 -4.77 4.14 9.30
CA GLY A 409 -5.85 4.48 10.22
C GLY A 409 -7.22 4.62 9.56
N VAL A 410 -8.12 5.35 10.22
CA VAL A 410 -9.52 5.47 9.84
C VAL A 410 -9.66 6.05 8.43
N ARG A 411 -10.39 5.33 7.56
CA ARG A 411 -10.65 5.68 6.15
C ARG A 411 -9.41 5.78 5.25
N ALA A 412 -8.24 5.32 5.71
CA ALA A 412 -7.09 5.15 4.83
C ALA A 412 -7.40 4.09 3.75
N GLN A 413 -7.07 4.41 2.50
CA GLN A 413 -7.29 3.55 1.32
C GLN A 413 -6.24 2.43 1.17
N ARG A 414 -5.19 2.45 1.99
CA ARG A 414 -4.12 1.43 2.05
C ARG A 414 -4.65 0.02 2.31
N GLY A 415 -5.84 -0.09 2.90
CA GLY A 415 -6.46 -1.36 3.22
C GLY A 415 -5.95 -1.98 4.52
N VAL A 416 -6.37 -3.22 4.73
CA VAL A 416 -6.14 -4.02 5.94
C VAL A 416 -5.05 -5.04 5.66
N ILE A 417 -4.12 -5.17 6.59
CA ILE A 417 -3.03 -6.16 6.56
C ILE A 417 -3.08 -6.96 7.86
N GLY A 418 -2.93 -8.28 7.77
CA GLY A 418 -2.94 -9.14 8.95
C GLY A 418 -2.80 -10.61 8.63
N THR A 419 -3.37 -11.45 9.48
CA THR A 419 -3.27 -12.90 9.43
C THR A 419 -4.62 -13.55 9.14
N TRP A 420 -4.60 -14.69 8.48
CA TRP A 420 -5.74 -15.61 8.41
C TRP A 420 -5.35 -16.92 9.08
N PHE A 421 -6.34 -17.61 9.66
CA PHE A 421 -6.13 -18.83 10.44
C PHE A 421 -7.40 -19.68 10.53
N ASP A 422 -7.26 -20.90 11.07
CA ASP A 422 -8.37 -21.81 11.34
C ASP A 422 -9.41 -21.19 12.31
N LYS A 423 -10.70 -21.44 12.06
CA LYS A 423 -11.78 -20.86 12.88
C LYS A 423 -11.73 -21.23 14.37
N ASP A 424 -11.22 -22.41 14.68
CA ASP A 424 -11.27 -22.98 16.03
C ASP A 424 -10.00 -22.67 16.82
N PHE A 425 -9.09 -21.86 16.26
CA PHE A 425 -7.77 -21.57 16.84
C PHE A 425 -6.99 -22.87 17.13
N ASP A 426 -7.14 -23.89 16.27
CA ASP A 426 -6.40 -25.15 16.40
C ASP A 426 -4.90 -24.86 16.30
N PRO A 427 -4.08 -25.17 17.33
CA PRO A 427 -2.63 -25.00 17.27
C PRO A 427 -1.93 -25.71 16.11
N HIS A 428 -2.55 -26.74 15.53
CA HIS A 428 -2.06 -27.44 14.34
C HIS A 428 -2.73 -26.97 13.04
N GLY A 429 -3.72 -26.09 13.16
CA GLY A 429 -4.43 -25.47 12.06
C GLY A 429 -3.51 -24.55 11.24
N PRO A 430 -3.83 -24.33 9.96
CA PRO A 430 -3.03 -23.45 9.13
C PRO A 430 -3.22 -21.99 9.54
N ALA A 431 -2.15 -21.21 9.40
CA ALA A 431 -2.16 -19.76 9.52
C ALA A 431 -1.25 -19.13 8.46
N GLY A 432 -1.52 -17.89 8.09
CA GLY A 432 -0.69 -17.18 7.11
C GLY A 432 -1.11 -15.73 6.90
N PRO A 433 -0.48 -15.03 5.95
CA PRO A 433 -0.70 -13.61 5.73
C PRO A 433 -1.92 -13.35 4.83
N THR A 434 -2.65 -12.28 5.13
CA THR A 434 -3.73 -11.78 4.28
C THR A 434 -3.69 -10.26 4.23
N ALA A 435 -4.17 -9.69 3.12
CA ALA A 435 -4.48 -8.29 3.04
C ALA A 435 -5.68 -8.05 2.14
N PHE A 436 -6.40 -6.97 2.38
CA PHE A 436 -7.52 -6.56 1.54
C PHE A 436 -7.71 -5.06 1.51
N TRP A 437 -8.10 -4.53 0.35
CA TRP A 437 -8.29 -3.09 0.13
C TRP A 437 -9.54 -2.84 -0.72
N LYS A 438 -10.15 -1.67 -0.50
CA LYS A 438 -11.38 -1.30 -1.17
C LYS A 438 -11.09 -0.92 -2.62
N ILE A 439 -11.91 -1.41 -3.54
CA ILE A 439 -11.79 -1.14 -4.99
C ILE A 439 -13.02 -0.42 -5.55
N SER A 440 -14.15 -0.44 -4.83
CA SER A 440 -15.37 0.31 -5.16
C SER A 440 -16.16 0.61 -3.90
N ASP A 441 -16.73 1.81 -3.80
CA ASP A 441 -17.71 2.15 -2.76
C ASP A 441 -19.10 1.58 -3.07
N ASN A 442 -19.42 1.35 -4.34
CA ASN A 442 -20.70 0.79 -4.76
C ASN A 442 -20.61 -0.75 -4.76
N ASN A 443 -21.59 -1.40 -4.13
CA ASN A 443 -21.73 -2.85 -4.14
C ASN A 443 -22.15 -3.33 -5.55
N LEU A 444 -21.93 -4.60 -5.86
CA LEU A 444 -22.21 -5.13 -7.20
C LEU A 444 -23.73 -5.30 -7.49
N LEU A 445 -24.58 -5.12 -6.49
CA LEU A 445 -26.03 -5.42 -6.56
C LEU A 445 -26.92 -4.18 -6.62
N ASP A 446 -26.36 -2.97 -6.54
CA ASP A 446 -27.16 -1.73 -6.66
C ASP A 446 -27.63 -1.47 -8.12
N GLU A 447 -27.20 -2.28 -9.09
CA GLU A 447 -27.66 -2.22 -10.49
C GLU A 447 -28.79 -3.23 -10.80
N ASP A 448 -29.07 -4.19 -9.92
CA ASP A 448 -30.06 -5.26 -10.15
C ASP A 448 -31.44 -4.99 -9.50
N GLU A 449 -31.55 -4.03 -8.56
CA GLU A 449 -32.83 -3.71 -7.89
C GLU A 449 -33.83 -2.94 -8.79
N ASP A 450 -33.39 -2.36 -9.91
CA ASP A 450 -34.28 -1.70 -10.89
C ASP A 450 -34.87 -2.66 -11.95
N ASP A 451 -34.36 -3.91 -12.06
CA ASP A 451 -34.77 -4.87 -13.09
C ASP A 451 -35.80 -5.92 -12.58
N GLU A 452 -36.21 -5.92 -11.30
CA GLU A 452 -37.27 -6.80 -10.79
C GLU A 452 -38.70 -6.45 -11.27
N LEU A 453 -38.85 -5.40 -12.09
CA LEU A 453 -40.12 -5.04 -12.73
C LEU A 453 -40.10 -5.16 -14.27
N SER A 454 -39.44 -6.17 -14.85
CA SER A 454 -39.90 -6.73 -16.14
C SER A 454 -39.20 -8.03 -16.56
N PRO A 455 -39.90 -9.08 -17.02
CA PRO A 455 -39.27 -10.30 -17.47
C PRO A 455 -38.91 -10.19 -18.95
N SER A 456 -37.64 -9.97 -19.30
CA SER A 456 -37.17 -10.18 -20.69
C SER A 456 -35.66 -10.34 -20.81
N PHE A 457 -35.25 -11.56 -21.17
CA PHE A 457 -34.04 -11.97 -21.91
C PHE A 457 -32.88 -10.96 -22.05
N GLY A 458 -31.73 -11.33 -21.45
CA GLY A 458 -30.48 -10.58 -21.50
C GLY A 458 -30.03 -10.20 -22.91
N ASN A 459 -29.76 -8.91 -23.11
CA ASN A 459 -29.27 -8.36 -24.36
C ASN A 459 -27.73 -8.17 -24.31
N PRO A 460 -26.95 -8.91 -25.13
CA PRO A 460 -25.48 -8.77 -25.21
C PRO A 460 -24.99 -7.37 -25.59
N GLN A 461 -25.85 -6.53 -26.17
CA GLN A 461 -25.52 -5.16 -26.58
C GLN A 461 -25.28 -4.19 -25.40
N ARG A 462 -25.83 -4.48 -24.20
CA ARG A 462 -25.66 -3.63 -23.00
C ARG A 462 -24.25 -3.68 -22.42
N ARG A 463 -23.55 -4.82 -22.53
CA ARG A 463 -22.13 -4.96 -22.16
C ARG A 463 -21.21 -4.13 -23.06
N GLN A 464 -21.46 -4.15 -24.37
CA GLN A 464 -20.69 -3.34 -25.33
C GLN A 464 -20.94 -1.83 -25.16
N SER A 465 -22.15 -1.41 -24.78
CA SER A 465 -22.41 0.01 -24.51
C SER A 465 -21.73 0.52 -23.23
N LEU A 466 -21.54 -0.35 -22.24
CA LEU A 466 -20.84 -0.02 -21.00
C LEU A 466 -19.33 0.12 -21.26
N GLU A 467 -18.73 -0.81 -22.02
CA GLU A 467 -17.34 -0.73 -22.46
C GLU A 467 -17.08 0.56 -23.28
N ALA A 468 -17.97 0.93 -24.19
CA ALA A 468 -17.86 2.15 -25.00
C ALA A 468 -18.14 3.47 -24.25
N GLN A 469 -18.78 3.42 -23.08
CA GLN A 469 -18.94 4.59 -22.20
C GLN A 469 -17.75 4.74 -21.23
N LEU A 470 -17.10 3.63 -20.86
CA LEU A 470 -15.93 3.61 -19.99
C LEU A 470 -14.64 4.01 -20.72
N GLU A 471 -14.47 3.61 -21.99
CA GLU A 471 -13.36 4.11 -22.85
C GLU A 471 -13.42 5.64 -23.01
N ARG A 472 -14.63 6.22 -23.08
CA ARG A 472 -14.82 7.67 -23.17
C ARG A 472 -14.40 8.44 -21.91
N ARG A 473 -14.31 7.77 -20.76
CA ARG A 473 -13.87 8.37 -19.49
C ARG A 473 -12.35 8.34 -19.35
N GLU A 474 -11.67 7.35 -19.93
CA GLU A 474 -10.20 7.28 -19.96
C GLU A 474 -9.57 8.40 -20.81
N ASP A 475 -10.22 8.81 -21.91
CA ASP A 475 -9.75 9.93 -22.75
C ASP A 475 -9.87 11.30 -22.07
N SER A 476 -10.70 11.44 -21.03
CA SER A 476 -10.92 12.71 -20.32
C SER A 476 -9.86 13.03 -19.26
N HIS A 477 -8.92 12.11 -19.00
CA HIS A 477 -7.80 12.30 -18.07
C HIS A 477 -6.48 12.68 -18.75
N LEU A 478 -6.51 13.01 -20.04
CA LEU A 478 -5.38 13.67 -20.71
C LEU A 478 -5.45 15.19 -20.47
N ILE A 479 -4.40 15.68 -19.80
CA ILE A 479 -4.14 17.11 -19.52
C ILE A 479 -4.31 17.94 -20.81
N PRO A 480 -5.18 18.96 -20.86
CA PRO A 480 -5.17 19.88 -21.98
C PRO A 480 -3.95 20.80 -21.86
N THR A 481 -3.04 20.72 -22.83
CA THR A 481 -2.03 21.76 -23.06
C THR A 481 -2.73 23.06 -23.44
N VAL A 482 -2.81 24.00 -22.50
CA VAL A 482 -3.37 25.33 -22.74
C VAL A 482 -2.38 26.15 -23.56
N LEU A 483 -2.71 26.38 -24.83
CA LEU A 483 -2.14 27.42 -25.68
C LEU A 483 -2.66 28.78 -25.18
N LEU A 484 -1.83 29.50 -24.42
CA LEU A 484 -2.05 30.92 -24.15
C LEU A 484 -1.72 31.73 -25.40
N THR A 485 -2.73 32.37 -25.96
CA THR A 485 -2.59 33.44 -26.95
C THR A 485 -2.76 34.77 -26.22
N ASP A 486 -1.73 35.61 -26.21
CA ASP A 486 -1.80 37.00 -25.74
C ASP A 486 -2.00 37.95 -26.93
N PRO A 487 -2.98 38.88 -26.88
CA PRO A 487 -3.07 39.98 -27.82
C PRO A 487 -2.48 41.28 -27.23
N HIS A 488 -1.51 41.85 -27.95
CA HIS A 488 -1.12 43.26 -28.03
C HIS A 488 -0.64 44.04 -26.79
N GLY A 489 0.58 44.60 -26.87
CA GLY A 489 0.87 45.89 -26.23
C GLY A 489 2.31 46.26 -25.83
N THR A 490 3.27 46.25 -26.76
CA THR A 490 4.44 47.18 -26.87
C THR A 490 5.48 47.37 -25.73
N ALA A 491 6.72 47.02 -26.11
CA ALA A 491 8.00 47.77 -26.04
C ALA A 491 8.80 47.89 -24.72
N THR A 492 10.01 47.30 -24.68
CA THR A 492 11.31 48.02 -24.69
C THR A 492 12.55 47.07 -24.75
N ARG A 493 13.46 47.38 -25.69
CA ARG A 493 14.94 47.17 -25.86
C ARG A 493 15.72 45.90 -25.38
N PRO A 494 16.84 45.54 -26.06
CA PRO A 494 17.48 44.23 -26.01
C PRO A 494 18.65 44.12 -25.02
N GLU A 495 18.86 42.92 -24.46
CA GLU A 495 20.06 42.50 -23.73
C GLU A 495 20.65 41.21 -24.35
N PRO A 496 21.95 40.90 -24.12
CA PRO A 496 22.83 40.17 -25.03
C PRO A 496 22.66 38.64 -25.01
N PRO A 497 23.19 37.90 -26.01
CA PRO A 497 22.91 36.48 -26.16
C PRO A 497 23.61 35.61 -25.08
N PRO A 498 22.95 34.56 -24.58
CA PRO A 498 23.60 33.51 -23.79
C PRO A 498 24.39 32.54 -24.69
N PRO A 499 25.40 31.83 -24.15
CA PRO A 499 26.35 31.03 -24.91
C PRO A 499 25.74 29.73 -25.47
N ASP A 500 26.37 29.26 -26.55
CA ASP A 500 25.98 28.17 -27.45
C ASP A 500 25.48 26.89 -26.75
N LEU A 501 24.22 26.54 -27.03
CA LEU A 501 23.71 25.17 -26.92
C LEU A 501 24.10 24.38 -28.18
N VAL A 502 25.05 23.47 -28.00
CA VAL A 502 25.42 22.48 -29.03
C VAL A 502 24.21 21.59 -29.35
N PRO A 503 23.77 21.48 -30.63
CA PRO A 503 22.72 20.53 -30.99
C PRO A 503 23.26 19.09 -30.98
N ALA A 504 22.52 18.18 -30.35
CA ALA A 504 22.84 16.77 -30.30
C ALA A 504 23.03 16.17 -31.71
N SER A 505 24.18 15.52 -31.91
CA SER A 505 24.62 14.99 -33.20
C SER A 505 23.71 13.86 -33.73
N PRO A 506 23.36 13.84 -35.03
CA PRO A 506 22.46 12.85 -35.65
C PRO A 506 22.97 11.39 -35.62
N HIS A 507 24.20 11.16 -35.19
CA HIS A 507 24.78 9.82 -35.07
C HIS A 507 24.17 8.96 -33.94
N ILE A 508 23.54 9.55 -32.91
CA ILE A 508 22.99 8.80 -31.76
C ILE A 508 21.61 8.19 -32.09
N LEU A 509 20.82 8.84 -32.94
CA LEU A 509 19.51 8.31 -33.36
C LEU A 509 19.66 7.14 -34.34
N LEU A 510 20.64 7.21 -35.25
CA LEU A 510 20.91 6.16 -36.22
C LEU A 510 21.40 4.84 -35.57
N SER A 511 22.14 4.92 -34.45
CA SER A 511 22.64 3.74 -33.74
C SER A 511 21.54 3.02 -32.95
N LYS A 512 20.59 3.78 -32.36
CA LYS A 512 19.41 3.21 -31.68
C LYS A 512 18.47 2.50 -32.66
N MET A 513 18.26 3.05 -33.86
CA MET A 513 17.41 2.40 -34.88
C MET A 513 18.02 1.08 -35.38
N LYS A 514 19.34 1.03 -35.62
CA LYS A 514 20.02 -0.21 -36.03
C LYS A 514 19.92 -1.31 -34.97
N ARG A 515 20.03 -0.97 -33.68
CA ARG A 515 19.91 -1.95 -32.58
C ARG A 515 18.50 -2.54 -32.49
N ASN A 516 17.46 -1.73 -32.69
CA ASN A 516 16.07 -2.21 -32.64
C ASN A 516 15.72 -3.11 -33.84
N ILE A 517 16.27 -2.82 -35.03
CA ILE A 517 16.10 -3.65 -36.22
C ILE A 517 16.80 -5.02 -36.05
N VAL A 518 17.99 -5.04 -35.44
CA VAL A 518 18.71 -6.30 -35.16
C VAL A 518 17.94 -7.17 -34.16
N ILE A 519 17.38 -6.57 -33.09
CA ILE A 519 16.55 -7.30 -32.12
C ILE A 519 15.30 -7.88 -32.79
N PHE A 520 14.63 -7.11 -33.64
CA PHE A 520 13.47 -7.58 -34.38
C PHE A 520 13.79 -8.75 -35.32
N LEU A 521 14.92 -8.69 -36.04
CA LEU A 521 15.39 -9.78 -36.89
C LEU A 521 15.69 -11.06 -36.10
N ILE A 522 16.27 -10.96 -34.91
CA ILE A 522 16.53 -12.12 -34.04
C ILE A 522 15.23 -12.77 -33.60
N ILE A 523 14.23 -11.98 -33.19
CA ILE A 523 12.91 -12.49 -32.78
C ILE A 523 12.20 -13.18 -33.95
N LEU A 524 12.27 -12.58 -35.15
CA LEU A 524 11.67 -13.16 -36.36
C LEU A 524 12.31 -14.50 -36.73
N ILE A 525 13.64 -14.60 -36.68
CA ILE A 525 14.36 -15.86 -36.96
C ILE A 525 13.98 -16.93 -35.93
N LEU A 526 13.85 -16.57 -34.65
CA LEU A 526 13.45 -17.50 -33.60
C LEU A 526 12.04 -18.07 -33.86
N PHE A 527 11.09 -17.22 -34.27
CA PHE A 527 9.74 -17.64 -34.63
C PHE A 527 9.72 -18.59 -35.84
N ILE A 528 10.51 -18.31 -36.87
CA ILE A 528 10.65 -19.19 -38.05
C ILE A 528 11.23 -20.55 -37.65
N LEU A 529 12.22 -20.56 -36.75
CA LEU A 529 12.84 -21.80 -36.26
C LEU A 529 11.85 -22.66 -35.47
N ILE A 530 11.06 -22.03 -34.60
CA ILE A 530 10.00 -22.71 -33.82
C ILE A 530 8.94 -23.30 -34.76
N ALA A 531 8.52 -22.55 -35.78
CA ALA A 531 7.56 -23.04 -36.77
C ALA A 531 8.11 -24.21 -37.59
N LEU A 532 9.39 -24.19 -37.96
CA LEU A 532 10.06 -25.29 -38.66
C LEU A 532 10.16 -26.56 -37.79
N ILE A 533 10.47 -26.40 -36.50
CA ILE A 533 10.51 -27.52 -35.56
C ILE A 533 9.11 -28.13 -35.39
N ALA A 534 8.08 -27.29 -35.22
CA ALA A 534 6.70 -27.75 -35.12
C ALA A 534 6.25 -28.48 -36.40
N TYR A 535 6.62 -27.96 -37.58
CA TYR A 535 6.34 -28.61 -38.86
C TYR A 535 7.08 -29.94 -39.01
N LEU A 536 8.34 -30.04 -38.56
CA LEU A 536 9.11 -31.28 -38.60
C LEU A 536 8.50 -32.35 -37.68
N ILE A 537 8.05 -31.96 -36.48
CA ILE A 537 7.34 -32.86 -35.56
C ILE A 537 6.05 -33.36 -36.21
N TYR A 538 5.26 -32.47 -36.79
CA TYR A 538 4.04 -32.82 -37.52
C TYR A 538 4.32 -33.76 -38.70
N TYR A 539 5.38 -33.51 -39.48
CA TYR A 539 5.76 -34.32 -40.63
C TYR A 539 6.24 -35.73 -40.21
N LEU A 540 6.96 -35.85 -39.10
CA LEU A 540 7.39 -37.14 -38.55
C LEU A 540 6.21 -37.95 -38.00
N GLN A 541 5.26 -37.30 -37.33
CA GLN A 541 4.05 -37.95 -36.83
C GLN A 541 3.15 -38.46 -37.96
N THR A 542 3.02 -37.70 -39.06
CA THR A 542 2.18 -38.10 -40.20
C THR A 542 2.79 -39.21 -41.05
N ARG A 543 4.12 -39.35 -41.13
CA ARG A 543 4.77 -40.47 -41.83
C ARG A 543 4.80 -41.79 -41.05
N MET A 544 4.84 -41.74 -39.72
CA MET A 544 4.78 -42.98 -38.91
C MET A 544 3.38 -43.61 -38.86
N ALA A 545 2.33 -42.88 -39.26
CA ALA A 545 0.95 -43.37 -39.27
C ALA A 545 0.54 -44.14 -40.56
N VAL A 546 1.38 -44.16 -41.61
CA VAL A 546 1.05 -44.81 -42.91
C VAL A 546 1.75 -46.18 -43.09
N GLY A 547 2.48 -46.67 -42.08
CA GLY A 547 3.29 -47.89 -42.19
C GLY A 547 2.66 -49.19 -41.69
N GLY A 548 1.42 -49.21 -41.20
CA GLY A 548 0.89 -50.42 -40.56
C GLY A 548 -0.63 -50.56 -40.65
N THR A 549 -1.11 -51.29 -41.66
CA THR A 549 -2.18 -52.32 -41.54
C THR A 549 -2.57 -52.90 -42.91
N ALA A 550 -2.23 -54.17 -43.13
CA ALA A 550 -2.97 -55.19 -43.91
C ALA A 550 -2.14 -56.49 -43.80
N SER A 551 -2.62 -57.63 -43.34
CA SER A 551 -3.85 -58.31 -43.77
C SER A 551 -4.29 -59.36 -42.73
N SER A 552 -5.61 -59.53 -42.66
CA SER A 552 -6.32 -60.64 -42.01
C SER A 552 -6.27 -61.91 -42.87
N GLY A 553 -6.45 -63.08 -42.24
CA GLY A 553 -6.92 -64.26 -42.98
C GLY A 553 -6.76 -65.58 -42.22
N SER A 554 -7.88 -66.02 -41.65
CA SER A 554 -8.27 -67.40 -41.30
C SER A 554 -7.53 -68.56 -42.00
N ASP A 555 -7.20 -69.62 -41.26
CA ASP A 555 -7.97 -70.87 -41.37
C ASP A 555 -7.64 -71.92 -40.28
N MET A 556 -8.69 -72.60 -39.86
CA MET A 556 -8.68 -73.85 -39.09
C MET A 556 -7.95 -74.96 -39.86
N THR A 557 -7.26 -75.90 -39.19
CA THR A 557 -7.71 -77.30 -39.01
C THR A 557 -6.66 -78.23 -38.39
N SER A 558 -7.20 -79.11 -37.53
CA SER A 558 -6.84 -80.51 -37.23
C SER A 558 -5.47 -80.91 -36.65
N VAL A 559 -5.57 -81.44 -35.41
CA VAL A 559 -5.20 -82.82 -35.00
C VAL A 559 -3.89 -83.40 -35.55
N ALA A 560 -2.88 -83.54 -34.69
CA ALA A 560 -2.44 -84.80 -34.09
C ALA A 560 -1.33 -84.53 -33.06
#